data_AF-A0A060WS94-F1
#
_entry.id   AF-A0A060WS94-F1
#
_cell.length_a   1.000
_cell.length_b   1.000
_cell.length_c   1.000
_cell.angle_alpha   90.00
_cell.angle_beta   90.00
_cell.angle_gamma   90.00
#
_symmetry.space_group_name_H-M   'P 1'
#
loop_
_entity.id
_entity.type
_entity.pdbx_description
1 polymer ?
#
loop_
_entity_poly.entity_id
_entity_poly.type
_entity_poly.pdbx_seq_one_letter_code
_entity_poly.pdbx_strand_id
1 'polypeptide(L)'
;MKRLFQCGLTVSFCHLFQRKEAIGAAFQVIIDSHAALRSESYHVMDLPMLDHQGTEIFKTLHYLSTLIQSLKNPLGTHDNPARICRDLKDCEQRMNDGTYWVDPNLGCSADTIEVTCNFSSGGQTCLKPITVSKLEIGVGRIQINFLHLLSSEAVQHVTIHCLNVPVWANSSSLEPSPTAVRFKAWSGDMIQAGGLLEPHVVRDDCWNTSHHTTQSPPFAFLSLL
;
A
#
# COMPACT_ATOMS: atom_id res chain seq x y z
N MET A 1 -9.05 27.01 10.72
CA MET A 1 -10.43 26.57 10.38
C MET A 1 -10.42 25.08 10.10
N LYS A 2 -10.71 24.26 11.10
CA LYS A 2 -10.88 22.81 10.94
C LYS A 2 -12.28 22.59 10.36
N ARG A 3 -12.38 22.25 9.08
CA ARG A 3 -13.62 21.73 8.53
C ARG A 3 -13.72 20.25 8.91
N LEU A 4 -14.75 19.93 9.67
CA LEU A 4 -15.29 18.58 9.77
C LEU A 4 -15.39 18.00 8.34
N PHE A 5 -14.68 16.91 8.09
CA PHE A 5 -15.13 15.94 7.11
C PHE A 5 -15.42 14.65 7.88
N GLN A 6 -16.69 14.26 7.83
CA GLN A 6 -17.18 12.98 8.32
C GLN A 6 -16.33 11.85 7.74
N CYS A 7 -15.94 10.90 8.59
CA CYS A 7 -15.72 9.52 8.16
C CYS A 7 -16.99 9.04 7.45
N GLY A 8 -16.95 9.00 6.12
CA GLY A 8 -18.06 8.58 5.29
C GLY A 8 -17.56 8.10 3.93
N LEU A 9 -17.60 6.78 3.74
CA LEU A 9 -17.37 6.04 2.49
C LEU A 9 -16.04 6.32 1.77
N THR A 10 -14.97 5.63 2.20
CA THR A 10 -13.96 5.19 1.24
C THR A 10 -14.56 4.07 0.40
N VAL A 11 -14.80 4.36 -0.88
CA VAL A 11 -15.11 3.35 -1.90
C VAL A 11 -13.86 2.51 -2.11
N SER A 12 -13.60 1.56 -1.20
CA SER A 12 -12.66 0.48 -1.50
C SER A 12 -13.35 -0.41 -2.54
N PHE A 13 -12.64 -0.75 -3.61
CA PHE A 13 -13.12 -1.72 -4.62
C PHE A 13 -13.51 -3.06 -3.97
N CYS A 14 -12.95 -3.36 -2.78
CA CYS A 14 -13.33 -4.51 -1.95
C CYS A 14 -14.69 -4.30 -1.24
N HIS A 15 -14.98 -3.09 -0.78
CA HIS A 15 -16.19 -2.74 0.00
C HIS A 15 -17.46 -2.56 -0.88
N LEU A 16 -17.31 -2.18 -2.15
CA LEU A 16 -18.41 -2.03 -3.11
C LEU A 16 -19.18 -3.34 -3.39
N PHE A 17 -18.64 -4.48 -2.94
CA PHE A 17 -19.24 -5.79 -3.15
C PHE A 17 -19.50 -6.55 -1.84
N GLN A 18 -19.71 -5.84 -0.72
CA GLN A 18 -20.19 -6.42 0.55
C GLN A 18 -21.64 -6.94 0.51
N ARG A 19 -22.30 -6.92 -0.66
CA ARG A 19 -23.63 -7.52 -0.87
C ARG A 19 -23.55 -8.86 -1.64
N LYS A 20 -22.59 -9.72 -1.30
CA LYS A 20 -22.52 -11.11 -1.79
C LYS A 20 -22.76 -12.14 -0.67
N GLU A 21 -23.97 -12.09 -0.12
CA GLU A 21 -24.76 -13.31 0.17
C GLU A 21 -25.90 -13.48 -0.86
N ALA A 22 -25.87 -12.73 -1.98
CA ALA A 22 -26.98 -12.69 -2.94
C ALA A 22 -26.70 -13.32 -4.31
N ILE A 23 -25.43 -13.57 -4.66
CA ILE A 23 -25.09 -14.10 -6.01
C ILE A 23 -24.97 -15.63 -6.02
N GLY A 24 -24.58 -16.25 -4.91
CA GLY A 24 -24.74 -17.70 -4.72
C GLY A 24 -26.23 -18.09 -4.66
N ALA A 25 -27.03 -17.32 -3.93
CA ALA A 25 -28.47 -17.53 -3.82
C ALA A 25 -29.21 -17.29 -5.15
N ALA A 26 -28.86 -16.25 -5.91
CA ALA A 26 -29.49 -15.99 -7.22
C ALA A 26 -29.17 -17.09 -8.25
N PHE A 27 -27.95 -17.63 -8.24
CA PHE A 27 -27.59 -18.77 -9.11
C PHE A 27 -28.35 -20.04 -8.73
N GLN A 28 -28.50 -20.30 -7.42
CA GLN A 28 -29.27 -21.44 -6.93
C GLN A 28 -30.76 -21.32 -7.26
N VAL A 29 -31.34 -20.11 -7.14
CA VAL A 29 -32.73 -19.83 -7.53
C VAL A 29 -32.96 -20.06 -9.02
N ILE A 30 -32.00 -19.73 -9.89
CA ILE A 30 -32.10 -19.99 -11.33
C ILE A 30 -32.07 -21.50 -11.64
N ILE A 31 -31.24 -22.27 -10.92
CA ILE A 31 -31.18 -23.74 -11.05
C ILE A 31 -32.49 -24.39 -10.54
N ASP A 32 -33.02 -23.93 -9.40
CA ASP A 32 -34.23 -24.47 -8.80
C ASP A 32 -35.51 -24.09 -9.57
N SER A 33 -35.53 -22.90 -10.19
CA SER A 33 -36.63 -22.44 -11.07
C SER A 33 -36.76 -23.32 -12.33
N HIS A 34 -35.65 -23.89 -12.79
CA HIS A 34 -35.62 -24.79 -13.94
C HIS A 34 -35.99 -26.24 -13.58
N ALA A 35 -35.94 -26.62 -12.30
CA ALA A 35 -36.33 -27.95 -11.81
C ALA A 35 -37.85 -28.12 -11.64
N ALA A 36 -38.61 -27.02 -11.58
CA ALA A 36 -40.06 -27.05 -11.30
C ALA A 36 -40.96 -27.08 -12.55
N LEU A 37 -40.41 -27.07 -13.77
CA LEU A 37 -41.19 -27.13 -15.02
C LEU A 37 -41.01 -28.47 -15.76
N ARG A 38 -42.07 -29.29 -15.61
CA ARG A 38 -42.51 -30.46 -16.40
C ARG A 38 -42.02 -31.86 -15.99
N SER A 39 -42.93 -32.54 -15.28
CA SER A 39 -43.22 -33.96 -15.51
C SER A 39 -44.12 -34.08 -16.73
N GLU A 40 -43.62 -34.71 -17.80
CA GLU A 40 -44.36 -35.64 -18.66
C GLU A 40 -43.34 -36.47 -19.45
N SER A 41 -43.55 -37.78 -19.51
CA SER A 41 -42.59 -38.78 -20.00
C SER A 41 -42.06 -38.50 -21.40
N TYR A 42 -40.74 -38.40 -21.57
CA TYR A 42 -40.07 -38.56 -22.86
C TYR A 42 -38.71 -39.24 -22.67
N HIS A 43 -38.42 -40.13 -23.62
CA HIS A 43 -37.36 -41.12 -23.68
C HIS A 43 -35.97 -40.69 -23.21
N VAL A 44 -35.22 -41.67 -22.69
CA VAL A 44 -33.75 -41.72 -22.75
C VAL A 44 -33.35 -41.38 -24.18
N MET A 45 -32.82 -40.18 -24.36
CA MET A 45 -31.86 -39.92 -25.42
C MET A 45 -30.56 -39.68 -24.67
N ASP A 46 -29.62 -40.59 -24.88
CA ASP A 46 -28.20 -40.47 -24.56
C ASP A 46 -27.80 -39.00 -24.50
N LEU A 47 -27.14 -38.57 -23.41
CA LEU A 47 -26.45 -37.28 -23.38
C LEU A 47 -25.36 -37.37 -24.46
N PRO A 48 -25.58 -36.88 -25.69
CA PRO A 48 -24.61 -37.06 -26.75
C PRO A 48 -23.54 -36.03 -26.43
N MET A 49 -22.38 -36.52 -26.00
CA MET A 49 -21.08 -35.88 -26.05
C MET A 49 -21.13 -34.36 -25.84
N LEU A 50 -20.68 -33.90 -24.66
CA LEU A 50 -20.11 -32.55 -24.56
C LEU A 50 -19.12 -32.40 -25.72
N ASP A 51 -19.58 -31.76 -26.78
CA ASP A 51 -18.76 -31.42 -27.93
C ASP A 51 -17.51 -30.71 -27.38
N HIS A 52 -16.36 -30.90 -28.03
CA HIS A 52 -15.11 -30.25 -27.62
C HIS A 52 -15.37 -28.75 -27.39
N GLN A 53 -16.26 -28.15 -28.18
CA GLN A 53 -16.73 -26.78 -28.07
C GLN A 53 -17.39 -26.44 -26.72
N GLY A 54 -18.20 -27.31 -26.14
CA GLY A 54 -18.81 -27.12 -24.82
C GLY A 54 -17.75 -27.13 -23.70
N THR A 55 -16.77 -28.04 -23.78
CA THR A 55 -15.69 -28.10 -22.79
C THR A 55 -14.77 -26.88 -22.84
N GLU A 56 -14.50 -26.33 -24.03
CA GLU A 56 -13.70 -25.10 -24.19
C GLU A 56 -14.42 -23.85 -23.64
N ILE A 57 -15.74 -23.75 -23.80
CA ILE A 57 -16.53 -22.65 -23.21
C ILE A 57 -16.45 -22.70 -21.67
N PHE A 58 -16.61 -23.88 -21.07
CA PHE A 58 -16.49 -24.03 -19.61
C PHE A 58 -15.09 -23.69 -19.09
N LYS A 59 -14.02 -24.11 -19.80
CA LYS A 59 -12.65 -23.72 -19.46
C LYS A 59 -12.47 -22.21 -19.50
N THR A 60 -13.01 -21.54 -20.53
CA THR A 60 -12.92 -20.09 -20.68
C THR A 60 -13.67 -19.36 -19.56
N LEU A 61 -14.89 -19.79 -19.23
CA LEU A 61 -15.67 -19.21 -18.12
C LEU A 61 -14.97 -19.40 -16.78
N HIS A 62 -14.40 -20.58 -16.54
CA HIS A 62 -13.63 -20.84 -15.32
C HIS A 62 -12.38 -19.96 -15.23
N TYR A 63 -11.65 -19.80 -16.34
CA TYR A 63 -10.50 -18.89 -16.42
C TYR A 63 -10.90 -17.44 -16.10
N LEU A 64 -11.95 -16.93 -16.74
CA LEU A 64 -12.45 -15.57 -16.50
C LEU A 64 -12.90 -15.37 -15.05
N SER A 65 -13.59 -16.36 -14.46
CA SER A 65 -14.00 -16.31 -13.05
C SER A 65 -12.79 -16.21 -12.12
N THR A 66 -11.75 -17.02 -12.37
CA THR A 66 -10.51 -17.00 -11.58
C THR A 66 -9.77 -15.68 -11.74
N LEU A 67 -9.72 -15.12 -12.94
CA LEU A 67 -9.12 -13.82 -13.22
C LEU A 67 -9.86 -12.68 -12.50
N ILE A 68 -11.19 -12.67 -12.52
CA ILE A 68 -11.97 -11.68 -11.78
C ILE A 68 -11.70 -11.81 -10.28
N GLN A 69 -11.61 -13.03 -9.78
CA GLN A 69 -11.34 -13.28 -8.37
C GLN A 69 -9.93 -12.80 -7.97
N SER A 70 -8.92 -12.99 -8.83
CA SER A 70 -7.56 -12.50 -8.57
C SER A 70 -7.46 -10.99 -8.56
N LEU A 71 -8.23 -10.30 -9.42
CA LEU A 71 -8.34 -8.84 -9.42
C LEU A 71 -9.07 -8.30 -8.19
N LYS A 72 -10.09 -9.04 -7.72
CA LYS A 72 -10.87 -8.66 -6.55
C LYS A 72 -10.09 -8.83 -5.25
N ASN A 73 -9.34 -9.92 -5.14
CA ASN A 73 -8.58 -10.31 -3.97
C ASN A 73 -7.11 -10.55 -4.38
N PRO A 74 -6.34 -9.47 -4.62
CA PRO A 74 -4.94 -9.62 -4.97
C PRO A 74 -4.16 -10.28 -3.82
N LEU A 75 -3.14 -11.07 -4.17
CA LEU A 75 -2.31 -11.78 -3.17
C LEU A 75 -1.11 -10.94 -2.71
N GLY A 76 -0.77 -9.87 -3.45
CA GLY A 76 0.42 -9.07 -3.19
C GLY A 76 1.71 -9.78 -3.60
N THR A 77 1.63 -10.70 -4.58
CA THR A 77 2.79 -11.35 -5.20
C THR A 77 3.22 -10.59 -6.44
N HIS A 78 4.42 -10.84 -6.97
CA HIS A 78 4.90 -10.16 -8.18
C HIS A 78 3.93 -10.35 -9.37
N ASP A 79 3.37 -11.55 -9.53
CA ASP A 79 2.44 -11.86 -10.63
C ASP A 79 0.99 -11.40 -10.37
N ASN A 80 0.64 -11.16 -9.10
CA ASN A 80 -0.66 -10.65 -8.68
C ASN A 80 -0.50 -9.56 -7.61
N PRO A 81 0.04 -8.40 -8.00
CA PRO A 81 0.32 -7.30 -7.08
C PRO A 81 -0.99 -6.67 -6.61
N ALA A 82 -0.97 -6.08 -5.42
CA ALA A 82 -2.08 -5.26 -4.95
C ALA A 82 -1.88 -3.79 -5.30
N ARG A 83 -2.89 -2.95 -5.17
CA ARG A 83 -2.71 -1.51 -5.44
C ARG A 83 -1.85 -0.82 -4.36
N ILE A 84 -2.17 -1.06 -3.09
CA ILE A 84 -1.45 -0.60 -1.89
C ILE A 84 -1.64 -1.60 -0.76
N CYS A 85 -0.78 -1.56 0.27
CA CYS A 85 -0.88 -2.47 1.42
C CYS A 85 -2.21 -2.37 2.16
N ARG A 86 -2.84 -1.19 2.17
CA ARG A 86 -4.16 -1.01 2.79
C ARG A 86 -5.23 -1.85 2.11
N ASP A 87 -5.19 -1.97 0.79
CA ASP A 87 -6.16 -2.77 0.04
C ASP A 87 -5.98 -4.27 0.35
N LEU A 88 -4.73 -4.75 0.48
CA LEU A 88 -4.46 -6.13 0.95
C LEU A 88 -5.00 -6.39 2.35
N LYS A 89 -4.91 -5.40 3.24
CA LYS A 89 -5.41 -5.51 4.61
C LYS A 89 -6.93 -5.65 4.65
N ASP A 90 -7.62 -4.92 3.78
CA ASP A 90 -9.08 -4.83 3.73
C ASP A 90 -9.72 -6.04 2.99
N CYS A 91 -8.90 -6.97 2.48
CA CYS A 91 -9.35 -8.23 1.90
C CYS A 91 -9.70 -9.28 2.97
N GLU A 92 -10.38 -10.34 2.53
CA GLU A 92 -10.98 -11.38 3.38
C GLU A 92 -9.96 -12.26 4.11
N GLN A 93 -8.70 -12.30 3.64
CA GLN A 93 -7.63 -13.11 4.21
C GLN A 93 -6.83 -12.32 5.25
N ARG A 94 -6.55 -12.95 6.39
CA ARG A 94 -5.63 -12.38 7.38
C ARG A 94 -4.21 -12.33 6.81
N MET A 95 -3.69 -11.12 6.63
CA MET A 95 -2.32 -10.87 6.17
C MET A 95 -1.38 -10.65 7.36
N ASN A 96 -0.09 -10.98 7.18
CA ASN A 96 0.96 -10.80 8.19
C ASN A 96 1.96 -9.75 7.71
N ASP A 97 2.55 -8.98 8.63
CA ASP A 97 3.53 -7.97 8.25
C ASP A 97 4.69 -8.60 7.48
N GLY A 98 5.12 -7.94 6.40
CA GLY A 98 6.11 -8.53 5.51
C GLY A 98 6.33 -7.77 4.22
N THR A 99 7.09 -8.40 3.32
CA THR A 99 7.38 -7.87 1.99
C THR A 99 6.34 -8.35 0.99
N TYR A 100 5.80 -7.41 0.21
CA TYR A 100 4.76 -7.64 -0.79
C TYR A 100 5.05 -6.82 -2.05
N TRP A 101 4.34 -7.15 -3.13
CA TRP A 101 4.38 -6.42 -4.39
C TRP A 101 3.11 -5.60 -4.56
N VAL A 102 3.29 -4.34 -4.92
CA VAL A 102 2.19 -3.43 -5.23
C VAL A 102 2.37 -2.76 -6.59
N ASP A 103 1.25 -2.46 -7.23
CA ASP A 103 1.14 -1.64 -8.43
C ASP A 103 0.12 -0.50 -8.22
N PRO A 104 0.57 0.65 -7.69
CA PRO A 104 -0.28 1.82 -7.46
C PRO A 104 -0.96 2.37 -8.71
N ASN A 105 -0.31 2.25 -9.88
CA ASN A 105 -0.80 2.80 -11.15
C ASN A 105 -1.74 1.83 -11.91
N LEU A 106 -1.82 0.56 -11.48
CA LEU A 106 -2.68 -0.50 -12.03
C LEU A 106 -2.47 -0.77 -13.54
N GLY A 107 -1.29 -0.42 -14.05
CA GLY A 107 -0.94 -0.48 -15.46
C GLY A 107 -0.31 -1.81 -15.84
N CYS A 108 0.85 -1.74 -16.49
CA CYS A 108 1.62 -2.94 -16.82
C CYS A 108 2.38 -3.40 -15.58
N SER A 109 2.14 -4.63 -15.11
CA SER A 109 2.78 -5.16 -13.89
C SER A 109 4.31 -5.27 -13.93
N ALA A 110 4.94 -4.96 -15.08
CA ALA A 110 6.39 -4.89 -15.23
C ALA A 110 7.04 -3.76 -14.41
N ASP A 111 6.29 -2.73 -13.99
CA ASP A 111 6.78 -1.65 -13.13
C ASP A 111 6.24 -1.73 -11.68
N THR A 112 5.81 -2.94 -11.27
CA THR A 112 5.47 -3.24 -9.89
C THR A 112 6.63 -2.97 -8.95
N ILE A 113 6.29 -2.60 -7.72
CA ILE A 113 7.27 -2.23 -6.71
C ILE A 113 7.17 -3.14 -5.50
N GLU A 114 8.34 -3.54 -5.00
CA GLU A 114 8.45 -4.26 -3.75
C GLU A 114 8.35 -3.28 -2.57
N VAL A 115 7.47 -3.59 -1.61
CA VAL A 115 7.20 -2.75 -0.44
C VAL A 115 7.13 -3.60 0.82
N THR A 116 7.33 -2.97 1.98
CA THR A 116 7.01 -3.61 3.26
C THR A 116 5.63 -3.16 3.70
N CYS A 117 4.70 -4.11 3.82
CA CYS A 117 3.38 -3.87 4.37
C CYS A 117 3.39 -4.08 5.88
N ASN A 118 2.95 -3.06 6.61
CA ASN A 118 2.72 -3.15 8.03
C ASN A 118 1.21 -3.08 8.30
N PHE A 119 0.58 -4.25 8.37
CA PHE A 119 -0.83 -4.46 8.65
C PHE A 119 -1.16 -4.17 10.12
N SER A 120 -0.22 -4.44 11.03
CA SER A 120 -0.32 -4.09 12.46
C SER A 120 -0.48 -2.57 12.65
N SER A 121 0.17 -1.76 11.82
CA SER A 121 0.08 -0.29 11.82
C SER A 121 -0.95 0.26 10.82
N GLY A 122 -2.02 -0.49 10.55
CA GLY A 122 -3.13 0.04 9.76
C GLY A 122 -3.07 -0.25 8.26
N GLY A 123 -2.06 -0.99 7.78
CA GLY A 123 -1.85 -1.26 6.35
C GLY A 123 -0.93 -0.25 5.69
N GLN A 124 0.09 0.24 6.42
CA GLN A 124 1.06 1.18 5.89
C GLN A 124 1.89 0.54 4.77
N THR A 125 2.14 1.32 3.72
CA THR A 125 2.97 0.93 2.58
C THR A 125 4.34 1.59 2.75
N CYS A 126 5.36 0.82 3.13
CA CYS A 126 6.69 1.34 3.43
C CYS A 126 7.68 1.04 2.30
N LEU A 127 8.24 2.09 1.71
CA LEU A 127 9.32 1.99 0.73
C LEU A 127 10.68 1.97 1.44
N LYS A 128 11.57 1.07 1.02
CA LYS A 128 12.94 1.02 1.52
C LYS A 128 13.86 1.87 0.63
N PRO A 129 14.80 2.64 1.21
CA PRO A 129 15.83 3.30 0.43
C PRO A 129 16.74 2.26 -0.24
N ILE A 130 17.35 2.62 -1.37
CA ILE A 130 18.26 1.72 -2.11
C ILE A 130 19.46 1.33 -1.24
N THR A 131 19.95 2.27 -0.43
CA THR A 131 21.03 2.05 0.53
C THR A 131 20.75 2.81 1.81
N VAL A 132 21.28 2.35 2.94
CA VAL A 132 21.15 3.03 4.24
C VAL A 132 21.83 4.41 4.27
N SER A 133 22.72 4.70 3.31
CA SER A 133 23.51 5.94 3.26
C SER A 133 23.01 6.95 2.24
N LYS A 134 22.05 6.60 1.38
CA LYS A 134 21.46 7.51 0.39
C LYS A 134 19.96 7.61 0.57
N LEU A 135 19.45 8.83 0.59
CA LEU A 135 18.02 9.13 0.63
C LEU A 135 17.35 8.99 -0.76
N GLU A 136 17.75 7.96 -1.50
CA GLU A 136 17.22 7.64 -2.82
C GLU A 136 16.35 6.39 -2.71
N ILE A 137 15.12 6.49 -3.23
CA ILE A 137 14.17 5.38 -3.30
C ILE A 137 14.16 4.92 -4.76
N GLY A 138 14.36 3.63 -5.00
CA GLY A 138 14.46 3.03 -6.35
C GLY A 138 13.13 2.93 -7.08
N VAL A 139 12.18 3.82 -6.80
CA VAL A 139 10.81 3.79 -7.31
C VAL A 139 10.60 4.99 -8.24
N GLY A 140 10.04 4.73 -9.42
CA GLY A 140 9.78 5.76 -10.42
C GLY A 140 8.76 6.82 -9.96
N ARG A 141 8.88 8.04 -10.49
CA ARG A 141 8.01 9.18 -10.17
C ARG A 141 6.51 8.86 -10.33
N ILE A 142 6.15 8.08 -11.35
CA ILE A 142 4.75 7.71 -11.60
C ILE A 142 4.19 6.93 -10.40
N GLN A 143 4.90 5.90 -9.95
CA GLN A 143 4.46 5.09 -8.81
C GLN A 143 4.39 5.90 -7.51
N ILE A 144 5.37 6.79 -7.26
CA ILE A 144 5.33 7.70 -6.09
C ILE A 144 4.11 8.64 -6.15
N ASN A 145 3.79 9.20 -7.31
CA ASN A 145 2.62 10.07 -7.46
C ASN A 145 1.32 9.33 -7.10
N PHE A 146 1.16 8.09 -7.58
CA PHE A 146 -0.02 7.29 -7.26
C PHE A 146 -0.05 6.90 -5.77
N LEU A 147 1.07 6.53 -5.16
CA LEU A 147 1.13 6.29 -3.72
C LEU A 147 0.73 7.53 -2.91
N HIS A 148 1.15 8.72 -3.33
CA HIS A 148 0.76 9.98 -2.70
C HIS A 148 -0.75 10.26 -2.85
N LEU A 149 -1.32 10.02 -4.03
CA LEU A 149 -2.77 10.17 -4.26
C LEU A 149 -3.62 9.18 -3.46
N LEU A 150 -3.08 8.00 -3.15
CA LEU A 150 -3.77 6.93 -2.46
C LEU A 150 -3.58 6.95 -0.94
N SER A 151 -2.78 7.89 -0.42
CA SER A 151 -2.41 7.98 0.98
C SER A 151 -2.85 9.33 1.56
N SER A 152 -3.32 9.32 2.81
CA SER A 152 -3.72 10.56 3.52
C SER A 152 -2.55 11.26 4.19
N GLU A 153 -1.49 10.52 4.51
CA GLU A 153 -0.31 10.98 5.21
C GLU A 153 0.92 10.19 4.72
N ALA A 154 2.08 10.80 4.82
CA ALA A 154 3.37 10.17 4.57
C ALA A 154 4.32 10.59 5.67
N VAL A 155 5.16 9.66 6.12
CA VAL A 155 6.16 9.93 7.15
C VAL A 155 7.49 9.33 6.71
N GLN A 156 8.56 10.10 6.81
CA GLN A 156 9.91 9.62 6.61
C GLN A 156 10.77 9.94 7.82
N HIS A 157 11.35 8.89 8.42
CA HIS A 157 12.31 9.04 9.50
C HIS A 157 13.73 9.06 8.95
N VAL A 158 14.51 10.07 9.35
CA VAL A 158 15.89 10.26 8.92
C VAL A 158 16.81 10.36 10.13
N THR A 159 17.87 9.55 10.12
CA THR A 159 18.94 9.62 11.11
C THR A 159 20.18 10.21 10.45
N ILE A 160 20.71 11.29 11.00
CA ILE A 160 21.94 11.93 10.54
C ILE A 160 23.01 11.70 11.60
N HIS A 161 24.01 10.89 11.25
CA HIS A 161 25.22 10.75 12.07
C HIS A 161 26.14 11.94 11.84
N CYS A 162 26.70 12.47 12.92
CA CYS A 162 27.43 13.73 12.92
C CYS A 162 28.76 13.59 13.66
N LEU A 163 29.74 14.42 13.28
CA LEU A 163 31.04 14.49 13.96
C LEU A 163 31.51 15.94 13.94
N ASN A 164 31.56 16.59 15.11
CA ASN A 164 31.97 18.00 15.24
C ASN A 164 31.14 18.99 14.39
N VAL A 165 29.90 18.64 14.03
CA VAL A 165 29.03 19.48 13.22
C VAL A 165 27.60 19.39 13.78
N PRO A 166 26.98 20.53 14.16
CA PRO A 166 25.59 20.55 14.58
C PRO A 166 24.67 20.26 13.39
N VAL A 167 23.60 19.50 13.63
CA VAL A 167 22.62 19.14 12.58
C VAL A 167 21.38 20.05 12.65
N TRP A 168 20.87 20.28 13.86
CA TRP A 168 19.71 21.13 14.07
C TRP A 168 20.06 22.33 14.95
N ALA A 169 20.36 22.08 16.23
CA ALA A 169 20.68 23.12 17.19
C ALA A 169 22.19 23.27 17.43
N ASN A 170 22.61 24.48 17.82
CA ASN A 170 24.00 24.74 18.24
C ASN A 170 24.23 24.49 19.74
N SER A 171 23.16 24.27 20.50
CA SER A 171 23.15 24.09 21.95
C SER A 171 22.03 23.14 22.35
N SER A 172 21.98 22.77 23.62
CA SER A 172 20.94 21.89 24.19
C SER A 172 19.51 22.41 24.08
N SER A 173 19.30 23.65 23.62
CA SER A 173 18.00 24.31 23.55
C SER A 173 17.05 23.76 22.48
N LEU A 174 17.47 22.81 21.63
CA LEU A 174 16.71 22.27 20.48
C LEU A 174 16.20 23.33 19.47
N GLU A 175 16.51 24.61 19.70
CA GLU A 175 16.22 25.71 18.81
C GLU A 175 17.04 25.60 17.53
N PRO A 176 16.41 25.76 16.36
CA PRO A 176 17.10 25.63 15.08
C PRO A 176 18.18 26.69 14.90
N SER A 177 19.36 26.26 14.50
CA SER A 177 20.46 27.14 14.10
C SER A 177 20.23 27.71 12.68
N PRO A 178 20.87 28.83 12.30
CA PRO A 178 20.83 29.34 10.93
C PRO A 178 21.39 28.36 9.88
N THR A 179 22.20 27.41 10.33
CA THR A 179 22.83 26.35 9.52
C THR A 179 22.13 25.00 9.69
N ALA A 180 20.94 24.97 10.30
CA ALA A 180 20.17 23.75 10.49
C ALA A 180 19.94 23.05 9.15
N VAL A 181 19.92 21.72 9.20
CA VAL A 181 19.72 20.89 8.03
C VAL A 181 18.39 21.22 7.34
N ARG A 182 18.41 21.16 6.01
CA ARG A 182 17.23 21.37 5.16
C ARG A 182 17.07 20.18 4.25
N PHE A 183 15.84 19.74 4.05
CA PHE A 183 15.53 18.62 3.18
C PHE A 183 14.76 19.12 1.97
N LYS A 184 15.03 18.51 0.82
CA LYS A 184 14.22 18.73 -0.38
C LYS A 184 13.28 17.54 -0.53
N ALA A 185 11.98 17.80 -0.49
CA ALA A 185 10.96 16.79 -0.73
C ALA A 185 10.98 16.32 -2.19
N TRP A 186 10.36 15.18 -2.46
CA TRP A 186 10.24 14.61 -3.81
C TRP A 186 9.43 15.52 -4.76
N SER A 187 8.51 16.33 -4.22
CA SER A 187 7.75 17.36 -4.93
C SER A 187 8.65 18.52 -5.39
N GLY A 188 9.77 18.74 -4.71
CA GLY A 188 10.68 19.87 -4.88
C GLY A 188 10.62 20.91 -3.77
N ASP A 189 9.64 20.81 -2.86
CA ASP A 189 9.48 21.73 -1.72
C ASP A 189 10.62 21.56 -0.70
N MET A 190 10.93 22.65 0.03
CA MET A 190 11.97 22.65 1.05
C MET A 190 11.34 22.47 2.45
N ILE A 191 11.80 21.46 3.17
CA ILE A 191 11.46 21.19 4.56
C ILE A 191 12.59 21.75 5.43
N GLN A 192 12.29 22.76 6.24
CA GLN A 192 13.28 23.52 7.01
C GLN A 192 12.68 24.23 8.23
N ALA A 193 13.53 24.59 9.18
CA ALA A 193 13.15 25.37 10.36
C ALA A 193 12.38 26.66 10.01
N GLY A 194 11.27 26.91 10.70
CA GLY A 194 10.42 28.09 10.47
C GLY A 194 9.74 28.16 9.10
N GLY A 195 9.80 27.08 8.31
CA GLY A 195 9.11 26.95 7.03
C GLY A 195 7.65 26.51 7.18
N LEU A 196 6.93 26.41 6.05
CA LEU A 196 5.58 25.83 6.02
C LEU A 196 5.60 24.34 6.38
N LEU A 197 6.64 23.64 5.94
CA LEU A 197 6.94 22.26 6.28
C LEU A 197 8.18 22.28 7.18
N GLU A 198 7.97 22.16 8.48
CA GLU A 198 9.04 22.10 9.47
C GLU A 198 9.25 20.65 9.92
N PRO A 199 10.50 20.15 9.93
CA PRO A 199 10.77 18.78 10.35
C PRO A 199 10.59 18.65 11.87
N HIS A 200 10.04 17.51 12.31
CA HIS A 200 9.88 17.21 13.72
C HIS A 200 11.16 16.55 14.26
N VAL A 201 11.93 17.28 15.07
CA VAL A 201 13.15 16.77 15.69
C VAL A 201 12.80 15.91 16.91
N VAL A 202 13.01 14.60 16.79
CA VAL A 202 12.72 13.64 17.86
C VAL A 202 13.89 13.55 18.85
N ARG A 203 15.13 13.64 18.34
CA ARG A 203 16.37 13.66 19.15
C ARG A 203 17.48 14.36 18.37
N ASP A 204 18.31 15.16 19.04
CA ASP A 204 19.52 15.75 18.47
C ASP A 204 20.66 15.72 19.49
N ASP A 205 21.63 14.83 19.27
CA ASP A 205 22.85 14.73 20.08
C ASP A 205 24.05 15.45 19.41
N CYS A 206 23.84 16.06 18.24
CA CYS A 206 24.91 16.64 17.42
C CYS A 206 25.39 18.02 17.89
N TRP A 207 24.65 18.68 18.78
CA TRP A 207 25.05 19.97 19.35
C TRP A 207 26.25 19.84 20.32
N ASN A 208 26.44 18.66 20.93
CA ASN A 208 27.52 18.44 21.88
C ASN A 208 28.79 17.94 21.16
N THR A 209 29.79 18.82 21.05
CA THR A 209 31.08 18.52 20.40
C THR A 209 32.03 17.70 21.27
N SER A 210 31.64 17.34 22.51
CA SER A 210 32.49 16.62 23.45
C SER A 210 32.42 15.11 23.20
N HIS A 211 33.30 14.60 22.34
CA HIS A 211 33.38 13.17 21.91
C HIS A 211 33.76 12.15 23.00
N HIS A 212 33.79 12.53 24.27
CA HIS A 212 34.54 11.76 25.27
C HIS A 212 33.72 10.85 26.21
N THR A 213 32.38 10.81 26.18
CA THR A 213 31.63 10.09 27.24
C THR A 213 30.39 9.30 26.81
N THR A 214 30.08 9.10 25.53
CA THR A 214 28.94 8.25 25.12
C THR A 214 29.37 6.96 24.43
N GLN A 215 28.74 5.84 24.79
CA GLN A 215 28.97 4.51 24.20
C GLN A 215 28.56 4.41 22.71
N SER A 216 27.84 5.42 22.19
CA SER A 216 27.34 5.49 20.81
C SER A 216 27.73 6.82 20.14
N PRO A 217 28.00 6.82 18.82
CA PRO A 217 28.28 8.04 18.06
C PRO A 217 27.05 8.97 18.06
N PRO A 218 27.25 10.30 18.11
CA PRO A 218 26.13 11.24 18.14
C PRO A 218 25.34 11.23 16.83
N PHE A 219 24.04 11.47 16.94
CA PHE A 219 23.14 11.53 15.80
C PHE A 219 21.97 12.48 16.07
N ALA A 220 21.33 12.92 14.99
CA ALA A 220 20.03 13.57 15.02
C ALA A 220 19.00 12.66 14.35
N PHE A 221 17.85 12.46 15.00
CA PHE A 221 16.70 11.70 14.49
C PHE A 221 15.54 12.65 14.24
N LEU A 222 15.16 12.78 12.97
CA LEU A 222 14.14 13.70 12.49
C LEU A 222 13.00 12.92 11.81
N SER A 223 11.78 13.38 12.00
CA SER A 223 10.59 12.90 11.30
C SER A 223 10.11 13.98 10.33
N LEU A 224 10.04 13.61 9.05
CA LEU A 224 9.58 14.46 7.94
C LEU A 224 8.14 14.06 7.61
N LEU A 225 7.22 15.01 7.75
CA LEU A 225 5.79 14.90 7.45
C LEU A 225 5.45 15.59 6.12
#